data_AF-A0A2V8TY66-F1
#
_entry.id   AF-A0A2V8TY66-F1
#
_cell.length_a   1.000
_cell.length_b   1.000
_cell.length_c   1.000
_cell.angle_alpha   90.00
_cell.angle_beta   90.00
_cell.angle_gamma   90.00
#
_symmetry.space_group_name_H-M   'P 1'
#
loop_
_entity.id
_entity.type
_entity.pdbx_description
1 polymer ?
#
loop_
_entity_poly.entity_id
_entity_poly.type
_entity_poly.pdbx_seq_one_letter_code
_entity_poly.pdbx_strand_id
1 'polypeptide(L)'
;MHLHVRIIVGLLACGLLVSAQSWDTLRRLNPGDRVKVRDVSGQEHKGAFVSLSADNISITTGKSEMAIERSRVRRVELRSGSRRARNAMIGAGIGFAIGLIVDQTAGAYFRNEFSEGSGARAITYIAPTALFGGVGGAFPAYRTVYRAP
;
A
#
# COMPACT_ATOMS: atom_id res chain seq x y z
N MET A 1 -29.16 -8.14 23.77
CA MET A 1 -28.32 -8.54 22.62
C MET A 1 -28.25 -7.47 21.50
N HIS A 2 -28.31 -6.16 21.79
CA HIS A 2 -28.34 -5.12 20.75
C HIS A 2 -27.16 -4.12 20.80
N LEU A 3 -26.18 -4.32 21.70
CA LEU A 3 -25.15 -3.32 21.96
C LEU A 3 -23.83 -3.51 21.18
N HIS A 4 -23.59 -4.68 20.58
CA HIS A 4 -22.32 -4.98 19.90
C HIS A 4 -22.29 -4.62 18.40
N VAL A 5 -23.47 -4.47 17.76
CA VAL A 5 -23.55 -4.28 16.30
C VAL A 5 -23.25 -2.84 15.87
N ARG A 6 -23.39 -1.86 16.78
CA ARG A 6 -23.18 -0.43 16.47
C ARG A 6 -21.71 -0.03 16.34
N ILE A 7 -20.79 -0.83 16.85
CA ILE A 7 -19.35 -0.50 16.88
C ILE A 7 -18.70 -0.75 15.50
N ILE A 8 -19.29 -1.61 14.66
CA ILE A 8 -18.71 -2.00 13.36
C ILE A 8 -18.90 -0.94 12.27
N VAL A 9 -19.84 0.01 12.43
CA VAL A 9 -20.19 1.00 11.37
C VAL A 9 -19.41 2.33 11.51
N GLY A 10 -18.61 2.51 12.57
CA GLY A 10 -17.95 3.80 12.86
C GLY A 10 -16.69 4.15 12.06
N LEU A 11 -16.18 3.25 11.20
CA LEU A 11 -14.83 3.40 10.62
C LEU A 11 -14.81 3.70 9.11
N LEU A 12 -15.71 4.57 8.62
CA LEU A 12 -15.72 4.95 7.20
C LEU A 12 -15.90 6.45 6.95
N ALA A 13 -15.14 7.27 7.67
CA ALA A 13 -15.02 8.69 7.35
C ALA A 13 -13.64 9.22 7.73
N CYS A 14 -12.61 8.85 6.97
CA CYS A 14 -11.42 9.69 6.86
C CYS A 14 -11.41 10.23 5.44
N GLY A 15 -12.10 11.36 5.25
CA GLY A 15 -11.98 12.15 4.04
C GLY A 15 -10.51 12.47 3.82
N LEU A 16 -9.96 12.02 2.68
CA LEU A 16 -8.69 12.56 2.21
C LEU A 16 -8.95 14.03 1.89
N LEU A 17 -8.66 14.91 2.85
CA LEU A 17 -8.34 16.30 2.55
C LEU A 17 -7.15 16.25 1.57
N VAL A 18 -7.45 16.44 0.28
CA VAL A 18 -6.43 16.66 -0.75
C VAL A 18 -5.84 18.03 -0.45
N SER A 19 -4.85 18.06 0.43
CA SER A 19 -4.00 19.23 0.59
C SER A 19 -3.22 19.40 -0.71
N ALA A 20 -3.25 20.58 -1.33
CA ALA A 20 -2.28 20.95 -2.35
C ALA A 20 -0.88 20.78 -1.76
N GLN A 21 -0.19 19.71 -2.14
CA GLN A 21 1.16 19.43 -1.64
C GLN A 21 2.11 20.44 -2.29
N SER A 22 2.81 21.23 -1.48
CA SER A 22 3.78 22.21 -1.96
C SER A 22 4.96 21.51 -2.63
N TRP A 23 5.58 22.17 -3.61
CA TRP A 23 6.77 21.68 -4.32
C TRP A 23 7.89 21.27 -3.34
N ASP A 24 8.04 22.00 -2.23
CA ASP A 24 9.01 21.69 -1.18
C ASP A 24 8.82 20.32 -0.51
N THR A 25 7.64 19.70 -0.62
CA THR A 25 7.42 18.32 -0.14
C THR A 25 8.34 17.33 -0.85
N LEU A 26 8.74 17.62 -2.08
CA LEU A 26 9.66 16.79 -2.86
C LEU A 26 11.09 16.79 -2.28
N ARG A 27 11.47 17.77 -1.44
CA ARG A 27 12.77 17.78 -0.76
C ARG A 27 12.97 16.61 0.20
N ARG A 28 11.88 15.93 0.58
CA ARG A 28 11.92 14.73 1.43
C ARG A 28 12.24 13.46 0.64
N LEU A 29 12.35 13.54 -0.69
CA LEU A 29 12.76 12.43 -1.53
C LEU A 29 14.26 12.21 -1.39
N ASN A 30 14.65 10.94 -1.28
CA ASN A 30 16.06 10.56 -1.25
C ASN A 30 16.51 10.18 -2.65
N PRO A 31 17.76 10.52 -3.06
CA PRO A 31 18.33 10.00 -4.29
C PRO A 31 18.20 8.47 -4.38
N GLY A 32 17.77 7.97 -5.53
CA GLY A 32 17.46 6.55 -5.76
C GLY A 32 16.00 6.16 -5.53
N ASP A 33 15.19 7.02 -4.90
CA ASP A 33 13.77 6.76 -4.69
C ASP A 33 13.05 6.57 -6.04
N ARG A 34 12.30 5.47 -6.19
CA ARG A 34 11.55 5.23 -7.43
C ARG A 34 10.32 6.14 -7.47
N VAL A 35 10.32 7.06 -8.41
CA VAL A 35 9.25 8.03 -8.62
C VAL A 35 8.59 7.84 -9.98
N LYS A 36 7.35 8.30 -10.05
CA LYS A 36 6.59 8.48 -11.29
C LYS A 36 6.19 9.94 -11.38
N VAL A 37 6.61 10.59 -12.45
CA VAL A 37 6.24 11.96 -12.77
C VAL A 37 5.23 11.93 -13.90
N ARG A 38 4.10 12.61 -13.73
CA ARG A 38 3.10 12.82 -14.77
C ARG A 38 3.17 14.27 -15.25
N ASP A 39 3.35 14.44 -16.55
CA ASP A 39 3.39 15.72 -17.20
C ASP A 39 1.97 16.33 -17.34
N VAL A 40 1.87 17.64 -17.57
CA VAL A 40 0.64 18.34 -17.96
C VAL A 40 0.02 17.76 -19.23
N SER A 41 0.85 17.27 -20.17
CA SER A 41 0.41 16.54 -21.37
C SER A 41 -0.23 15.18 -21.07
N GLY A 42 -0.08 14.68 -19.84
CA GLY A 42 -0.56 13.36 -19.41
C GLY A 42 0.46 12.24 -19.55
N GLN A 43 1.63 12.50 -20.14
CA GLN A 43 2.72 11.52 -20.26
C GLN A 43 3.26 11.11 -18.88
N GLU A 44 3.55 9.82 -18.68
CA GLU A 44 4.16 9.30 -17.45
C GLU A 44 5.63 8.95 -17.65
N HIS A 45 6.49 9.52 -16.82
CA HIS A 45 7.91 9.20 -16.75
C HIS A 45 8.20 8.46 -15.44
N LYS A 46 8.84 7.29 -15.52
CA LYS A 46 9.14 6.43 -14.36
C LYS A 46 10.65 6.30 -14.23
N GLY A 47 11.18 6.62 -13.07
CA GLY A 47 12.63 6.64 -12.87
C GLY A 47 13.05 6.66 -11.40
N ALA A 48 14.35 6.66 -11.18
CA ALA A 48 14.94 6.95 -9.87
C ALA A 48 15.10 8.47 -9.72
N PHE A 49 14.71 9.02 -8.58
CA PHE A 49 14.94 10.43 -8.26
C PHE A 49 16.45 10.68 -8.11
N VAL A 50 16.94 11.76 -8.72
CA VAL A 50 18.36 12.15 -8.66
C VAL A 50 18.50 13.41 -7.82
N SER A 51 17.81 14.47 -8.23
CA SER A 51 17.91 15.78 -7.60
C SER A 51 16.64 16.60 -7.82
N LEU A 52 16.45 17.60 -6.96
CA LEU A 52 15.37 18.56 -7.02
C LEU A 52 15.97 19.97 -7.02
N SER A 53 15.55 20.78 -7.98
CA SER A 53 15.84 22.22 -8.03
C SER A 53 14.55 23.02 -7.79
N ALA A 54 14.68 24.35 -7.72
CA ALA A 54 13.52 25.25 -7.61
C ALA A 54 12.55 25.08 -8.80
N ASP A 55 13.11 24.84 -9.99
CA ASP A 55 12.38 24.87 -11.26
C ASP A 55 12.31 23.52 -11.97
N ASN A 56 12.99 22.49 -11.49
CA ASN A 56 13.00 21.17 -12.14
C ASN A 56 13.16 20.01 -11.16
N ILE A 57 12.75 18.83 -11.62
CA ILE A 57 13.00 17.55 -10.98
C ILE A 57 13.78 16.66 -11.94
N SER A 58 14.90 16.10 -11.49
CA SER A 58 15.73 15.19 -12.27
C SER A 58 15.49 13.76 -11.88
N ILE A 59 15.26 12.91 -12.90
CA ILE A 59 15.05 11.48 -12.75
C ILE A 59 15.92 10.68 -13.72
N THR A 60 16.44 9.54 -13.28
CA THR A 60 17.08 8.57 -14.17
C THR A 60 16.05 7.58 -14.68
N THR A 61 15.87 7.54 -15.99
CA THR A 61 15.02 6.56 -16.68
C THR A 61 15.92 5.59 -17.45
N GLY A 62 16.01 4.35 -16.97
CA GLY A 62 16.93 3.37 -17.57
C GLY A 62 18.39 3.77 -17.33
N LYS A 63 19.08 4.19 -18.40
CA LYS A 63 20.49 4.65 -18.36
C LYS A 63 20.65 6.16 -18.56
N SER A 64 19.57 6.88 -18.83
CA SER A 64 19.61 8.32 -19.13
C SER A 64 19.01 9.12 -17.99
N GLU A 65 19.67 10.22 -17.64
CA GLU A 65 19.12 11.24 -16.75
C GLU A 65 18.26 12.23 -17.56
N MET A 66 17.11 12.59 -17.01
CA MET A 66 16.17 13.52 -17.61
C MET A 66 15.68 14.50 -16.56
N ALA A 67 15.84 15.79 -16.85
CA ALA A 67 15.28 16.88 -16.06
C ALA A 67 13.90 17.26 -16.61
N ILE A 68 12.90 17.33 -15.74
CA ILE A 68 11.55 17.78 -16.07
C ILE A 68 11.28 19.10 -15.35
N GLU A 69 10.90 20.12 -16.12
CA GLU A 69 10.53 21.44 -15.59
C GLU A 69 9.29 21.35 -14.70
N ARG A 70 9.30 22.07 -13.57
CA ARG A 70 8.20 22.16 -12.61
C ARG A 70 6.90 22.60 -13.27
N SER A 71 6.97 23.52 -14.23
CA SER A 71 5.83 24.01 -15.02
C SER A 71 5.13 22.88 -15.80
N ARG A 72 5.87 21.84 -16.18
CA ARG A 72 5.36 20.66 -16.88
C ARG A 72 4.94 19.55 -15.93
N VAL A 73 5.31 19.61 -14.65
CA VAL A 73 4.95 18.57 -13.68
C VAL A 73 3.53 18.77 -13.16
N ARG A 74 2.63 17.86 -13.51
CA ARG A 74 1.26 17.82 -12.99
C ARG A 74 1.16 17.02 -11.69
N ARG A 75 1.87 15.90 -11.60
CA ARG A 75 1.85 15.03 -10.41
C ARG A 75 3.17 14.29 -10.25
N VAL A 76 3.63 14.16 -9.00
CA VAL A 76 4.72 13.24 -8.65
C VAL A 76 4.19 12.21 -7.67
N GLU A 77 4.48 10.95 -7.95
CA GLU A 77 4.11 9.82 -7.12
C GLU A 77 5.36 9.02 -6.72
N LEU A 78 5.47 8.69 -5.44
CA LEU A 78 6.57 7.89 -4.89
C LEU A 78 6.15 6.43 -4.75
N ARG A 79 7.01 5.49 -5.16
CA ARG A 79 6.77 4.06 -4.99
C ARG A 79 6.80 3.68 -3.51
N SER A 80 5.70 3.14 -2.98
CA SER A 80 5.55 2.78 -1.55
C SER A 80 5.87 1.31 -1.26
N GLY A 81 6.73 0.67 -2.07
CA GLY A 81 6.91 -0.79 -2.11
C GLY A 81 7.21 -1.45 -0.76
N SER A 82 8.09 -0.86 0.06
CA SER A 82 8.49 -1.42 1.36
C SER A 82 7.31 -1.53 2.34
N ARG A 83 6.39 -0.57 2.31
CA ARG A 83 5.24 -0.54 3.24
C ARG A 83 4.16 -1.53 2.85
N ARG A 84 3.97 -1.79 1.56
CA ARG A 84 2.99 -2.79 1.09
C ARG A 84 3.39 -4.20 1.52
N ALA A 85 4.64 -4.59 1.28
CA ALA A 85 5.15 -5.89 1.70
C ALA A 85 5.10 -6.02 3.24
N ARG A 86 5.53 -4.98 3.96
CA ARG A 86 5.44 -4.95 5.42
C ARG A 86 4.01 -5.10 5.93
N ASN A 87 3.05 -4.36 5.37
CA ASN A 87 1.66 -4.42 5.79
C ASN A 87 1.02 -5.78 5.45
N ALA A 88 1.37 -6.36 4.30
CA ALA A 88 0.96 -7.72 3.95
C ALA A 88 1.51 -8.76 4.93
N MET A 89 2.78 -8.66 5.32
CA MET A 89 3.38 -9.57 6.31
C MET A 89 2.76 -9.40 7.70
N ILE A 90 2.52 -8.16 8.13
CA ILE A 90 1.83 -7.89 9.41
C ILE A 90 0.43 -8.47 9.38
N GLY A 91 -0.34 -8.24 8.31
CA GLY A 91 -1.67 -8.80 8.13
C GLY A 91 -1.66 -10.33 8.12
N ALA A 92 -0.74 -10.94 7.36
CA ALA A 92 -0.58 -12.39 7.32
C ALA A 92 -0.26 -12.96 8.71
N GLY A 93 0.66 -12.33 9.46
CA GLY A 93 0.99 -12.74 10.83
C GLY A 93 -0.21 -12.69 11.78
N ILE A 94 -1.05 -11.64 11.69
CA ILE A 94 -2.29 -11.53 12.46
C ILE A 94 -3.27 -12.65 12.07
N GLY A 95 -3.50 -12.85 10.76
CA GLY A 95 -4.39 -13.90 10.28
C GLY A 95 -3.93 -15.30 10.70
N PHE A 96 -2.64 -15.56 10.67
CA PHE A 96 -2.04 -16.81 11.13
C PHE A 96 -2.26 -17.03 12.63
N ALA A 97 -2.00 -16.01 13.47
CA ALA A 97 -2.18 -16.10 14.92
C ALA A 97 -3.65 -16.37 15.29
N ILE A 98 -4.59 -15.65 14.68
CA ILE A 98 -6.03 -15.91 14.86
C ILE A 98 -6.37 -17.34 14.43
N GLY A 99 -5.80 -17.79 13.30
CA GLY A 99 -6.09 -19.10 12.77
C GLY A 99 -5.62 -20.25 13.66
N LEU A 100 -4.47 -20.10 14.31
CA LEU A 100 -4.00 -21.06 15.32
C LEU A 100 -4.93 -21.12 16.55
N ILE A 101 -5.43 -19.98 17.01
CA ILE A 101 -6.37 -19.93 18.14
C ILE A 101 -7.66 -20.70 17.76
N VAL A 102 -8.19 -20.45 16.56
CA VAL A 102 -9.39 -21.13 16.06
C VAL A 102 -9.16 -22.63 15.91
N ASP A 103 -8.00 -23.05 15.42
CA ASP A 103 -7.63 -24.47 15.31
C ASP A 103 -7.58 -25.15 16.69
N GLN A 104 -7.04 -24.48 17.71
CA GLN A 104 -6.96 -25.01 19.07
C GLN A 104 -8.32 -25.10 19.77
N THR A 105 -9.25 -24.17 19.51
CA THR A 105 -10.56 -24.16 20.17
C THR A 105 -11.63 -24.95 19.44
N ALA A 106 -11.63 -24.88 18.11
CA ALA A 106 -12.71 -25.41 17.26
C ALA A 106 -12.19 -26.35 16.15
N GLY A 107 -10.87 -26.53 16.02
CA GLY A 107 -10.29 -27.36 14.96
C GLY A 107 -10.68 -28.82 15.05
N ALA A 108 -11.05 -29.34 16.23
CA ALA A 108 -11.59 -30.70 16.36
C ALA A 108 -12.96 -30.85 15.67
N TYR A 109 -13.83 -29.82 15.74
CA TYR A 109 -15.10 -29.80 15.04
C TYR A 109 -14.89 -29.76 13.52
N PHE A 110 -14.00 -28.87 13.04
CA PHE A 110 -13.71 -28.75 11.61
C PHE A 110 -13.01 -29.98 11.03
N ARG A 111 -12.16 -30.67 11.79
CA ARG A 111 -11.54 -31.94 11.36
C ARG A 111 -12.53 -33.09 11.25
N ASN A 112 -13.68 -32.99 11.91
CA ASN A 112 -14.72 -34.01 11.87
C ASN A 112 -15.64 -33.85 10.64
N GLU A 113 -15.77 -32.63 10.10
CA GLU A 113 -16.58 -32.31 8.92
C GLU A 113 -15.77 -32.29 7.61
N PHE A 114 -14.46 -32.08 7.67
CA PHE A 114 -13.56 -32.05 6.52
C PHE A 114 -12.50 -33.14 6.66
N SER A 115 -12.26 -33.94 5.62
CA SER A 115 -11.24 -35.00 5.63
C SER A 115 -9.86 -34.46 6.07
N GLU A 116 -9.18 -35.24 6.91
CA GLU A 116 -7.88 -34.89 7.47
C GLU A 116 -6.89 -34.52 6.36
N GLY A 117 -6.38 -33.28 6.41
CA GLY A 117 -5.16 -32.89 5.71
C GLY A 117 -5.23 -31.60 4.92
N SER A 118 -6.35 -31.27 4.27
CA SER A 118 -6.43 -30.10 3.37
C SER A 118 -7.56 -29.12 3.70
N GLY A 119 -8.79 -29.60 3.92
CA GLY A 119 -9.96 -28.74 4.16
C GLY A 119 -9.93 -28.00 5.50
N ALA A 120 -9.63 -28.71 6.58
CA ALA A 120 -9.57 -28.10 7.92
C ALA A 120 -8.47 -27.02 8.01
N ARG A 121 -7.28 -27.31 7.48
CA ARG A 121 -6.14 -26.36 7.43
C ARG A 121 -6.43 -25.14 6.56
N ALA A 122 -7.20 -25.34 5.48
CA ALA A 122 -7.62 -24.26 4.60
C ALA A 122 -8.46 -23.22 5.37
N ILE A 123 -9.38 -23.67 6.22
CA ILE A 123 -10.31 -22.80 6.96
C ILE A 123 -9.65 -22.22 8.20
N THR A 124 -8.89 -23.02 8.96
CA THR A 124 -8.42 -22.59 10.27
C THR A 124 -7.33 -21.53 10.15
N TYR A 125 -6.33 -21.68 9.29
CA TYR A 125 -5.24 -20.69 9.22
C TYR A 125 -4.85 -20.23 7.82
N ILE A 126 -5.06 -21.00 6.75
CA ILE A 126 -4.70 -20.54 5.40
C ILE A 126 -5.61 -19.38 4.95
N ALA A 127 -6.94 -19.54 5.06
CA ALA A 127 -7.88 -18.52 4.65
C ALA A 127 -7.77 -17.22 5.48
N PRO A 128 -7.67 -17.26 6.82
CA PRO A 128 -7.39 -16.05 7.60
C PRO A 128 -6.06 -15.39 7.22
N THR A 129 -4.96 -16.16 7.12
CA THR A 129 -3.65 -15.61 6.73
C THR A 129 -3.71 -14.92 5.37
N ALA A 130 -4.35 -15.56 4.39
CA ALA A 130 -4.51 -15.02 3.04
C ALA A 130 -5.42 -13.78 3.03
N LEU A 131 -6.52 -13.78 3.78
CA LEU A 131 -7.44 -12.65 3.89
C LEU A 131 -6.73 -11.42 4.48
N PHE A 132 -6.16 -11.56 5.68
CA PHE A 132 -5.52 -10.44 6.38
C PHE A 132 -4.24 -9.99 5.68
N GLY A 133 -3.45 -10.92 5.13
CA GLY A 133 -2.29 -10.60 4.30
C GLY A 133 -2.67 -9.90 2.99
N GLY A 134 -3.75 -10.32 2.36
CA GLY A 134 -4.31 -9.72 1.15
C GLY A 134 -4.78 -8.29 1.37
N VAL A 135 -5.52 -8.04 2.46
CA VAL A 135 -5.95 -6.69 2.87
C VAL A 135 -4.74 -5.80 3.17
N GLY A 136 -3.76 -6.31 3.93
CA GLY A 136 -2.50 -5.61 4.19
C GLY A 136 -1.69 -5.33 2.92
N GLY A 137 -1.83 -6.19 1.90
CA GLY A 137 -1.23 -6.04 0.58
C GLY A 137 -2.04 -5.21 -0.41
N ALA A 138 -3.24 -4.73 -0.08
CA ALA A 138 -4.08 -4.00 -1.04
C ALA A 138 -3.70 -2.52 -1.20
N PHE A 139 -2.80 -1.99 -0.36
CA PHE A 139 -2.37 -0.60 -0.43
C PHE A 139 -1.71 -0.25 -1.78
N PRO A 140 -1.95 0.98 -2.29
CA PRO A 140 -1.48 1.38 -3.60
C PRO A 140 0.05 1.38 -3.70
N ALA A 141 0.56 0.93 -4.84
CA ALA A 141 2.00 0.82 -5.10
C ALA A 141 2.69 2.19 -5.16
N TYR A 142 1.94 3.25 -5.45
CA TYR A 142 2.40 4.62 -5.55
C TYR A 142 1.56 5.53 -4.64
N ARG A 143 2.20 6.48 -3.97
CA ARG A 143 1.55 7.53 -3.20
C ARG A 143 1.83 8.88 -3.87
N THR A 144 0.83 9.74 -4.01
CA THR A 144 1.06 11.11 -4.48
C THR A 144 1.82 11.90 -3.43
N VAL A 145 2.92 12.54 -3.84
CA VAL A 145 3.75 13.42 -3.00
C VAL A 145 3.72 14.87 -3.44
N TYR A 146 3.33 15.11 -4.70
CA TYR A 146 3.09 16.44 -5.23
C TYR A 146 1.97 16.38 -6.27
N ARG A 147 1.13 17.42 -6.28
CA ARG A 147 0.12 17.66 -7.29
C ARG A 147 0.08 19.17 -7.53
N ALA A 148 0.24 19.57 -8.79
CA ALA A 148 0.05 20.96 -9.19
C ALA A 148 -1.42 21.38 -8.95
N PRO A 149 -1.66 22.63 -8.54
CA PRO A 149 -3.01 23.17 -8.36
C PRO A 149 -3.84 23.12 -9.65
#